data_AF-A0A7J5DUT1-F1
#
_entry.id   AF-A0A7J5DUT1-F1
#
_cell.length_a   1.000
_cell.length_b   1.000
_cell.length_c   1.000
_cell.angle_alpha   90.00
_cell.angle_beta   90.00
_cell.angle_gamma   90.00
#
_symmetry.space_group_name_H-M   'P 1'
#
loop_
_entity.id
_entity.type
_entity.pdbx_description
1 polymer ?
#
loop_
_entity_poly.entity_id
_entity_poly.type
_entity_poly.pdbx_seq_one_letter_code
_entity_poly.pdbx_strand_id
1 'polypeptide(L)'
;MPKKPEHPQTEVHVDVEGRTMRLTNLQKVLYPSTGTTKGEVLDYYVRVAPVLIPHLVGRPVTRIRWPHGVGDMSFFEKNAPAGTPSWVRTAEVPTTGSRGPSRHGDTLVFPIIDQLPTLVWAVNLAALELHVHQWTVDDDGEPVGADRIVIDLDPGEPAGLHECCQVALLVREALAERGYDALPVTSGSKGLHLYAPLAEALPSSETSEIAKEIAEELAAAHPQQVTATMTKARRRGKVFLDWSQNAGSKTTVAPYSLRGTTRPQVATPIDWDEVAAGADDPLGLEQFSPSQVLARVEEYGDLFS
;
A
#
# COMPACT_ATOMS: atom_id res chain seq x y z
N MET A 1 -12.73 7.32 -36.47
CA MET A 1 -12.02 7.07 -35.19
C MET A 1 -10.63 6.57 -35.51
N PRO A 2 -9.54 7.17 -35.01
CA PRO A 2 -8.21 6.65 -35.24
C PRO A 2 -8.10 5.27 -34.57
N LYS A 3 -7.63 4.27 -35.31
CA LYS A 3 -7.33 2.93 -34.80
C LYS A 3 -6.30 3.07 -33.66
N LYS A 4 -6.59 2.48 -32.50
CA LYS A 4 -5.63 2.33 -31.40
C LYS A 4 -4.40 1.60 -31.97
N PRO A 5 -3.16 2.05 -31.71
CA PRO A 5 -1.99 1.39 -32.26
C PRO A 5 -1.97 -0.08 -31.82
N GLU A 6 -2.01 -0.98 -32.80
CA GLU A 6 -1.86 -2.43 -32.59
C GLU A 6 -0.38 -2.68 -32.34
N HIS A 7 0.01 -2.79 -31.07
CA HIS A 7 1.30 -3.38 -30.73
C HIS A 7 1.21 -4.89 -30.99
N PRO A 8 2.15 -5.50 -31.74
CA PRO A 8 2.17 -6.95 -31.89
C PRO A 8 2.22 -7.58 -30.49
N GLN A 9 1.25 -8.46 -30.21
CA GLN A 9 1.19 -9.21 -28.96
C GLN A 9 2.41 -10.13 -28.90
N THR A 10 3.49 -9.63 -28.32
CA THR A 10 4.64 -10.43 -27.91
C THR A 10 4.22 -11.19 -26.67
N GLU A 11 4.05 -12.49 -26.85
CA GLU A 11 3.84 -13.45 -25.78
C GLU A 11 5.20 -14.07 -25.44
N VAL A 12 5.52 -14.10 -24.14
CA VAL A 12 6.74 -14.72 -23.62
C VAL A 12 6.33 -15.67 -22.51
N HIS A 13 6.84 -16.89 -22.56
CA HIS A 13 6.72 -17.86 -21.48
C HIS A 13 8.00 -17.76 -20.64
N VAL A 14 7.83 -17.50 -19.35
CA VAL A 14 8.94 -17.41 -18.40
C VAL A 14 8.76 -18.45 -17.31
N ASP A 15 9.85 -19.02 -16.82
CA ASP A 15 9.85 -19.82 -15.61
C ASP A 15 10.08 -18.90 -14.40
N VAL A 16 9.18 -18.96 -13.43
CA VAL A 16 9.32 -18.27 -12.14
C VAL A 16 9.23 -19.34 -11.06
N GLU A 17 10.37 -19.68 -10.46
CA GLU A 17 10.47 -20.70 -9.39
C GLU A 17 9.79 -22.03 -9.77
N GLY A 18 10.04 -22.53 -11.00
CA GLY A 18 9.47 -23.78 -11.49
C GLY A 18 8.02 -23.68 -11.99
N ARG A 19 7.48 -22.46 -12.09
CA ARG A 19 6.15 -22.19 -12.63
C ARG A 19 6.26 -21.46 -13.97
N THR A 20 5.79 -22.10 -15.03
CA THR A 20 5.71 -21.45 -16.35
C THR A 20 4.56 -20.44 -16.38
N MET A 21 4.88 -19.19 -16.68
CA MET A 21 3.95 -18.08 -16.73
C MET A 21 3.94 -17.41 -18.10
N ARG A 22 2.72 -17.14 -18.59
CA ARG A 22 2.51 -16.45 -19.85
C ARG A 22 2.45 -14.94 -19.63
N LEU A 23 3.52 -14.24 -20.00
CA LEU A 23 3.59 -12.79 -19.97
C LEU A 23 3.20 -12.23 -21.34
N THR A 24 2.42 -11.14 -21.32
CA THR A 24 1.93 -10.51 -22.54
C THR A 24 2.03 -8.99 -22.46
N ASN A 25 2.15 -8.35 -23.61
CA ASN A 25 2.12 -6.89 -23.73
C ASN A 25 3.21 -6.18 -22.92
N LEU A 26 4.42 -6.74 -22.86
CA LEU A 26 5.51 -6.20 -22.04
C LEU A 26 5.89 -4.77 -22.44
N GLN A 27 5.83 -4.44 -23.73
CA GLN A 27 6.12 -3.10 -24.26
C GLN A 27 4.98 -2.09 -24.07
N LYS A 28 3.86 -2.50 -23.44
CA LYS A 28 2.74 -1.60 -23.21
C LYS A 28 3.11 -0.57 -22.15
N VAL A 29 3.04 0.71 -22.51
CA VAL A 29 3.24 1.83 -21.59
C VAL A 29 2.09 1.85 -20.57
N LEU A 30 2.43 1.76 -19.28
CA LEU A 30 1.50 1.89 -18.15
C LEU A 30 1.59 3.27 -17.49
N TYR A 31 2.72 3.97 -17.58
CA TYR A 31 2.89 5.35 -17.10
C TYR A 31 3.26 6.28 -18.27
N PRO A 32 2.29 6.96 -18.90
CA PRO A 32 2.56 7.78 -20.08
C PRO A 32 3.55 8.93 -19.86
N SER A 33 3.59 9.50 -18.65
CA SER A 33 4.46 10.66 -18.33
C SER A 33 5.96 10.34 -18.33
N THR A 34 6.30 9.06 -18.15
CA THR A 34 7.68 8.57 -18.01
C THR A 34 8.00 7.50 -19.06
N GLY A 35 7.01 7.02 -19.81
CA GLY A 35 7.16 5.94 -20.76
C GLY A 35 7.24 4.55 -20.11
N THR A 36 7.11 4.44 -18.78
CA THR A 36 7.30 3.17 -18.07
C THR A 36 6.33 2.12 -18.57
N THR A 37 6.89 1.00 -18.99
CA THR A 37 6.22 -0.14 -19.62
C THR A 37 5.82 -1.19 -18.59
N LYS A 38 4.92 -2.10 -19.00
CA LYS A 38 4.54 -3.27 -18.21
C LYS A 38 5.74 -4.16 -17.88
N GLY A 39 6.69 -4.30 -18.80
CA GLY A 39 7.93 -5.05 -18.59
C GLY A 39 8.78 -4.45 -17.47
N GLU A 40 8.95 -3.13 -17.44
CA GLU A 40 9.70 -2.44 -16.38
C GLU A 40 8.98 -2.50 -15.02
N VAL A 41 7.65 -2.43 -15.02
CA VAL A 41 6.85 -2.65 -13.81
C VAL A 41 7.04 -4.07 -13.27
N LEU A 42 7.05 -5.08 -14.14
CA LEU A 42 7.34 -6.47 -13.76
C LEU A 42 8.77 -6.63 -13.23
N ASP A 43 9.76 -6.03 -13.89
CA ASP A 43 11.16 -6.04 -13.45
C ASP A 43 11.31 -5.47 -12.04
N TYR A 44 10.71 -4.29 -11.78
CA TYR A 44 10.71 -3.68 -10.45
C TYR A 44 10.17 -4.64 -9.40
N TYR A 45 8.97 -5.20 -9.62
CA TYR A 45 8.34 -6.08 -8.64
C TYR A 45 9.13 -7.38 -8.42
N VAL A 46 9.75 -7.95 -9.45
CA VAL A 46 10.62 -9.12 -9.30
C VAL A 46 11.85 -8.78 -8.45
N ARG A 47 12.48 -7.64 -8.70
CA ARG A 47 13.70 -7.23 -7.99
C ARG A 47 13.45 -6.79 -6.55
N VAL A 48 12.30 -6.18 -6.27
CA VAL A 48 11.92 -5.75 -4.92
C VAL A 48 11.25 -6.88 -4.12
N ALA A 49 10.88 -8.00 -4.76
CA ALA A 49 10.19 -9.13 -4.14
C ALA A 49 10.82 -9.62 -2.82
N PRO A 50 12.15 -9.74 -2.67
CA PRO A 50 12.75 -10.23 -1.43
C PRO A 50 12.40 -9.40 -0.19
N VAL A 51 12.22 -8.09 -0.36
CA VAL A 51 11.83 -7.18 0.74
C VAL A 51 10.33 -6.87 0.74
N LEU A 52 9.64 -6.93 -0.40
CA LEU A 52 8.19 -6.70 -0.51
C LEU A 52 7.35 -7.85 0.04
N ILE A 53 7.69 -9.10 -0.31
CA ILE A 53 6.86 -10.28 0.03
C ILE A 53 6.67 -10.44 1.55
N PRO A 54 7.68 -10.24 2.42
CA PRO A 54 7.48 -10.26 3.87
C PRO A 54 6.34 -9.37 4.37
N HIS A 55 6.08 -8.23 3.69
CA HIS A 55 4.99 -7.30 4.04
C HIS A 55 3.61 -7.73 3.52
N LEU A 56 3.55 -8.77 2.66
CA LEU A 56 2.34 -9.32 2.05
C LEU A 56 1.95 -10.69 2.60
N VAL A 57 2.90 -11.44 3.18
CA VAL A 57 2.70 -12.80 3.68
C VAL A 57 1.55 -12.84 4.69
N GLY A 58 0.65 -13.81 4.51
CA GLY A 58 -0.52 -14.00 5.37
C GLY A 58 -1.58 -12.90 5.25
N ARG A 59 -1.40 -11.87 4.40
CA ARG A 59 -2.38 -10.78 4.26
C ARG A 59 -3.25 -10.99 3.02
N PRO A 60 -4.58 -10.93 3.15
CA PRO A 60 -5.45 -10.89 1.97
C PRO A 60 -5.22 -9.61 1.16
N VAL A 61 -4.96 -9.74 -0.15
CA VAL A 61 -4.53 -8.62 -0.98
C VAL A 61 -5.64 -8.10 -1.89
N THR A 62 -6.00 -6.83 -1.70
CA THR A 62 -6.74 -6.05 -2.71
C THR A 62 -5.77 -5.56 -3.78
N ARG A 63 -6.07 -5.84 -5.04
CA ARG A 63 -5.27 -5.32 -6.16
C ARG A 63 -5.98 -4.13 -6.77
N ILE A 64 -5.26 -3.04 -7.03
CA ILE A 64 -5.78 -1.98 -7.91
C ILE A 64 -5.11 -2.10 -9.25
N ARG A 65 -5.93 -2.27 -10.29
CA ARG A 65 -5.48 -2.64 -11.62
C ARG A 65 -5.68 -1.50 -12.60
N TRP A 66 -4.67 -1.25 -13.42
CA TRP A 66 -4.71 -0.32 -14.56
C TRP A 66 -4.39 -1.10 -15.85
N PRO A 67 -5.33 -1.89 -16.39
CA PRO A 67 -5.07 -2.68 -17.57
C PRO A 67 -4.58 -1.86 -18.75
N HIS A 68 -4.94 -0.57 -18.84
CA HIS A 68 -4.56 0.35 -19.91
C HIS A 68 -3.60 1.48 -19.47
N GLY A 69 -3.01 1.36 -18.28
CA GLY A 69 -2.12 2.38 -17.71
C GLY A 69 -2.84 3.47 -16.93
N VAL A 70 -2.08 4.28 -16.20
CA VAL A 70 -2.57 5.31 -15.24
C VAL A 70 -3.32 6.47 -15.87
N GLY A 71 -3.26 6.61 -17.21
CA GLY A 71 -4.04 7.59 -17.97
C GLY A 71 -5.48 7.16 -18.28
N ASP A 72 -5.88 5.95 -17.90
CA ASP A 72 -7.21 5.37 -18.13
C ASP A 72 -7.82 4.86 -16.81
N MET A 73 -9.03 4.31 -16.87
CA MET A 73 -9.76 3.82 -15.70
C MET A 73 -9.03 2.69 -14.98
N SER A 74 -9.02 2.78 -13.65
CA SER A 74 -8.63 1.70 -12.76
C SER A 74 -9.84 1.02 -12.13
N PHE A 75 -9.60 -0.14 -11.52
CA PHE A 75 -10.58 -0.77 -10.65
C PHE A 75 -9.91 -1.52 -9.50
N PHE A 76 -10.61 -1.56 -8.37
CA PHE A 76 -10.26 -2.37 -7.22
C PHE A 76 -10.77 -3.79 -7.44
N GLU A 77 -9.90 -4.76 -7.24
CA GLU A 77 -10.23 -6.17 -7.33
C GLU A 77 -9.86 -6.86 -6.02
N LYS A 78 -10.90 -7.15 -5.23
CA LYS A 78 -10.80 -7.87 -3.95
C LYS A 78 -10.83 -9.38 -4.20
N ASN A 79 -11.88 -9.84 -4.88
CA ASN A 79 -12.06 -11.25 -5.19
C ASN A 79 -10.96 -11.75 -6.14
N ALA A 80 -10.44 -12.95 -5.93
CA ALA A 80 -9.58 -13.65 -6.86
C ALA A 80 -10.36 -13.86 -8.17
N PRO A 81 -9.80 -13.48 -9.33
CA PRO A 81 -10.50 -13.58 -10.61
C PRO A 81 -10.69 -15.03 -11.03
N ALA A 82 -11.65 -15.28 -11.92
CA ALA A 82 -11.77 -16.57 -12.59
C ALA A 82 -10.46 -16.89 -13.34
N GLY A 83 -9.99 -18.14 -13.24
CA GLY A 83 -8.70 -18.55 -13.80
C GLY A 83 -7.49 -18.16 -12.94
N THR A 84 -7.71 -17.81 -11.66
CA THR A 84 -6.63 -17.76 -10.66
C THR A 84 -5.90 -19.12 -10.64
N PRO A 85 -4.56 -19.16 -10.80
CA PRO A 85 -3.80 -20.40 -10.80
C PRO A 85 -3.98 -21.19 -9.50
N SER A 86 -4.00 -22.53 -9.57
CA SER A 86 -4.25 -23.41 -8.41
C SER A 86 -3.22 -23.29 -7.29
N TRP A 87 -2.06 -22.70 -7.58
CA TRP A 87 -0.99 -22.48 -6.61
C TRP A 87 -1.11 -21.15 -5.87
N VAL A 88 -2.03 -20.26 -6.27
CA VAL A 88 -2.29 -19.01 -5.55
C VAL A 88 -3.10 -19.35 -4.31
N ARG A 89 -2.51 -19.15 -3.13
CA ARG A 89 -3.24 -19.27 -1.87
C ARG A 89 -4.30 -18.18 -1.78
N THR A 90 -5.44 -18.52 -1.18
CA THR A 90 -6.56 -17.59 -0.99
C THR A 90 -7.10 -17.67 0.43
N ALA A 91 -7.73 -16.60 0.90
CA ALA A 91 -8.49 -16.56 2.14
C ALA A 91 -9.89 -16.00 1.92
N GLU A 92 -10.86 -16.53 2.67
CA GLU A 92 -12.21 -15.98 2.71
C GLU A 92 -12.28 -14.84 3.72
N VAL A 93 -12.70 -13.66 3.26
CA VAL A 93 -12.80 -12.46 4.08
C VAL A 93 -14.27 -12.05 4.18
N PRO A 94 -14.84 -11.93 5.40
CA PRO A 94 -16.20 -11.47 5.59
C PRO A 94 -16.42 -10.06 5.04
N THR A 95 -17.46 -9.86 4.24
CA THR A 95 -17.82 -8.50 3.81
C THR A 95 -18.59 -7.78 4.92
N THR A 96 -17.98 -6.76 5.52
CA THR A 96 -18.70 -5.78 6.33
C THR A 96 -18.87 -4.51 5.49
N GLY A 97 -20.10 -4.22 5.02
CA GLY A 97 -20.44 -2.91 4.46
C GLY A 97 -20.69 -2.79 2.94
N SER A 98 -21.14 -3.84 2.25
CA SER A 98 -21.71 -3.69 0.90
C SER A 98 -22.94 -2.76 0.94
N ARG A 99 -22.96 -1.70 0.10
CA ARG A 99 -24.08 -0.73 -0.06
C ARG A 99 -25.32 -1.31 -0.77
N GLY A 100 -25.40 -2.62 -0.92
CA GLY A 100 -26.58 -3.36 -1.37
C GLY A 100 -27.17 -4.14 -0.19
N PRO A 101 -28.32 -4.83 -0.36
CA PRO A 101 -28.81 -5.76 0.65
C PRO A 101 -27.77 -6.88 0.82
N SER A 102 -26.89 -6.71 1.79
CA SER A 102 -25.99 -7.76 2.25
C SER A 102 -26.87 -8.84 2.88
N ARG A 103 -26.82 -10.05 2.32
CA ARG A 103 -27.23 -11.20 3.11
C ARG A 103 -26.16 -11.35 4.19
N HIS A 104 -26.57 -11.51 5.44
CA HIS A 104 -25.64 -11.99 6.47
C HIS A 104 -24.87 -13.20 5.91
N GLY A 105 -23.55 -13.11 5.77
CA GLY A 105 -22.70 -14.24 5.34
C GLY A 105 -22.01 -14.13 3.97
N ASP A 106 -22.06 -13.00 3.25
CA ASP A 106 -21.28 -12.88 2.00
C ASP A 106 -19.77 -12.74 2.30
N THR A 107 -18.99 -13.77 1.95
CA THR A 107 -17.52 -13.75 1.96
C THR A 107 -16.97 -13.37 0.58
N LEU A 108 -15.79 -12.78 0.55
CA LEU A 108 -14.99 -12.58 -0.66
C LEU A 108 -13.73 -13.42 -0.57
N VAL A 109 -13.32 -14.02 -1.67
CA VAL A 109 -12.10 -14.84 -1.73
C VAL A 109 -10.95 -13.97 -2.19
N PHE A 110 -10.02 -13.63 -1.31
CA PHE A 110 -8.87 -12.78 -1.64
C PHE A 110 -7.64 -13.66 -1.92
N PRO A 111 -6.77 -13.29 -2.87
CA PRO A 111 -5.45 -13.92 -3.00
C PRO A 111 -4.52 -13.45 -1.89
N ILE A 112 -3.61 -14.34 -1.50
CA ILE A 112 -2.47 -14.07 -0.62
C ILE A 112 -1.22 -14.12 -1.49
N ILE A 113 -0.41 -13.07 -1.43
CA ILE A 113 0.80 -12.94 -2.25
C ILE A 113 2.00 -13.25 -1.34
N ASP A 114 2.33 -14.53 -1.21
CA ASP A 114 3.35 -15.06 -0.30
C ASP A 114 4.62 -15.60 -0.99
N GLN A 115 4.70 -15.49 -2.32
CA GLN A 115 5.80 -16.01 -3.13
C GLN A 115 5.92 -15.27 -4.46
N LEU A 116 7.11 -15.32 -5.06
CA LEU A 116 7.44 -14.57 -6.27
C LEU A 116 6.49 -14.89 -7.46
N PRO A 117 6.14 -16.16 -7.75
CA PRO A 117 5.18 -16.45 -8.80
C PRO A 117 3.83 -15.73 -8.62
N THR A 118 3.31 -15.67 -7.39
CA THR A 118 2.04 -14.98 -7.08
C THR A 118 2.13 -13.49 -7.31
N LEU A 119 3.25 -12.89 -6.92
CA LEU A 119 3.50 -11.48 -7.17
C LEU A 119 3.54 -11.20 -8.69
N VAL A 120 4.32 -11.97 -9.44
CA VAL A 120 4.41 -11.85 -10.90
C VAL A 120 3.04 -12.03 -11.56
N TRP A 121 2.21 -12.94 -11.07
CA TRP A 121 0.86 -13.15 -11.60
C TRP A 121 -0.02 -11.93 -11.41
N ALA A 122 -0.05 -11.38 -10.18
CA ALA A 122 -0.84 -10.19 -9.87
C ALA A 122 -0.40 -9.00 -10.74
N VAL A 123 0.91 -8.77 -10.85
CA VAL A 123 1.48 -7.66 -11.64
C VAL A 123 1.27 -7.87 -13.14
N ASN A 124 1.32 -9.11 -13.64
CA ASN A 124 1.00 -9.42 -15.04
C ASN A 124 -0.47 -9.10 -15.39
N LEU A 125 -1.37 -9.13 -14.41
CA LEU A 125 -2.75 -8.64 -14.53
C LEU A 125 -2.88 -7.11 -14.47
N ALA A 126 -1.76 -6.39 -14.49
CA ALA A 126 -1.62 -4.95 -14.34
C ALA A 126 -2.08 -4.42 -12.97
N ALA A 127 -1.93 -5.22 -11.92
CA ALA A 127 -2.03 -4.74 -10.54
C ALA A 127 -0.82 -3.85 -10.24
N LEU A 128 -1.01 -2.53 -10.35
CA LEU A 128 0.04 -1.57 -10.03
C LEU A 128 0.12 -1.34 -8.54
N GLU A 129 -1.01 -1.34 -7.83
CA GLU A 129 -1.03 -1.20 -6.37
C GLU A 129 -1.48 -2.50 -5.70
N LEU A 130 -0.76 -2.87 -4.65
CA LEU A 130 -1.08 -3.97 -3.75
C LEU A 130 -1.48 -3.37 -2.40
N HIS A 131 -2.71 -3.61 -1.98
CA HIS A 131 -3.27 -3.11 -0.73
C HIS A 131 -3.58 -4.27 0.19
N VAL A 132 -3.15 -4.16 1.45
CA VAL A 132 -3.25 -5.24 2.44
C VAL A 132 -4.00 -4.79 3.67
N HIS A 133 -4.63 -5.75 4.33
CA HIS A 133 -5.18 -5.58 5.67
C HIS A 133 -4.05 -5.44 6.70
N GLN A 134 -4.35 -4.84 7.85
CA GLN A 134 -3.41 -4.78 8.98
C GLN A 134 -3.43 -6.05 9.83
N TRP A 135 -4.26 -7.02 9.46
CA TRP A 135 -4.36 -8.35 10.05
C TRP A 135 -3.94 -9.43 9.05
N THR A 136 -3.63 -10.60 9.59
CA THR A 136 -3.18 -11.77 8.84
C THR A 136 -4.14 -12.95 9.01
N VAL A 137 -4.00 -13.94 8.13
CA VAL A 137 -4.58 -15.26 8.27
C VAL A 137 -3.51 -16.30 8.53
N ASP A 138 -3.90 -17.39 9.17
CA ASP A 138 -3.08 -18.59 9.30
C ASP A 138 -3.06 -19.42 8.00
N ASP A 139 -2.44 -20.59 8.05
CA ASP A 139 -2.30 -21.50 6.92
C ASP A 139 -3.64 -22.08 6.45
N ASP A 140 -4.63 -22.19 7.35
CA ASP A 140 -5.99 -22.64 7.03
C ASP A 140 -6.85 -21.50 6.46
N GLY A 141 -6.35 -20.25 6.51
CA GLY A 141 -7.03 -19.07 5.99
C GLY A 141 -7.93 -18.37 7.02
N GLU A 142 -7.84 -18.75 8.29
CA GLU A 142 -8.61 -18.15 9.37
C GLU A 142 -7.94 -16.87 9.88
N PRO A 143 -8.71 -15.79 10.18
CA PRO A 143 -8.14 -14.54 10.69
C PRO A 143 -7.46 -14.73 12.06
N VAL A 144 -6.20 -14.31 12.17
CA VAL A 144 -5.40 -14.35 13.41
C VAL A 144 -5.61 -13.09 14.25
N GLY A 145 -5.64 -11.92 13.58
CA GLY A 145 -5.70 -10.62 14.23
C GLY A 145 -4.77 -9.61 13.58
N ALA A 146 -4.88 -8.35 13.97
CA ALA A 146 -4.00 -7.27 13.53
C ALA A 146 -2.63 -7.41 14.19
N ASP A 147 -1.57 -7.46 13.39
CA ASP A 147 -0.17 -7.57 13.84
C ASP A 147 0.56 -6.22 13.78
N ARG A 148 -0.13 -5.17 13.34
CA ARG A 148 0.38 -3.81 13.32
C ARG A 148 -0.75 -2.78 13.38
N ILE A 149 -0.42 -1.60 13.89
CA ILE A 149 -1.21 -0.36 13.75
C ILE A 149 -0.67 0.41 12.54
N VAL A 150 -1.54 1.11 11.82
CA VAL A 150 -1.15 2.08 10.80
C VAL A 150 -1.79 3.44 11.06
N ILE A 151 -1.00 4.51 11.04
CA ILE A 151 -1.50 5.90 11.02
C ILE A 151 -1.20 6.48 9.64
N ASP A 152 -2.25 6.77 8.88
CA ASP A 152 -2.14 7.38 7.55
C ASP A 152 -2.26 8.91 7.65
N LEU A 153 -1.22 9.60 7.18
CA LEU A 153 -1.09 11.06 7.20
C LEU A 153 -1.42 11.59 5.81
N ASP A 154 -2.64 12.13 5.65
CA ASP A 154 -3.15 12.68 4.40
C ASP A 154 -3.20 14.23 4.46
N PRO A 155 -2.32 14.93 3.72
CA PRO A 155 -2.26 16.39 3.79
C PRO A 155 -3.38 17.04 2.98
N GLY A 156 -4.10 17.97 3.62
CA GLY A 156 -5.07 18.82 2.94
C GLY A 156 -4.44 20.11 2.43
N GLU A 157 -4.58 20.36 1.12
CA GLU A 157 -3.99 21.53 0.46
C GLU A 157 -4.23 22.84 1.23
N PRO A 158 -3.24 23.73 1.36
CA PRO A 158 -1.91 23.68 0.74
C PRO A 158 -0.87 22.80 1.46
N ALA A 159 -1.21 22.11 2.55
CA ALA A 159 -0.27 21.19 3.20
C ALA A 159 0.14 20.07 2.22
N GLY A 160 1.35 19.56 2.39
CA GLY A 160 1.94 18.49 1.61
C GLY A 160 2.81 17.57 2.47
N LEU A 161 3.84 16.99 1.86
CA LEU A 161 4.71 16.01 2.50
C LEU A 161 5.50 16.62 3.68
N HIS A 162 5.90 17.89 3.57
CA HIS A 162 6.57 18.64 4.63
C HIS A 162 5.77 18.65 5.94
N GLU A 163 4.50 19.08 5.88
CA GLU A 163 3.62 19.08 7.06
C GLU A 163 3.35 17.65 7.55
N CYS A 164 3.29 16.66 6.65
CA CYS A 164 3.20 15.26 7.06
C CYS A 164 4.43 14.82 7.86
N CYS A 165 5.64 15.27 7.50
CA CYS A 165 6.86 14.95 8.24
C CYS A 165 6.82 15.55 9.65
N GLN A 166 6.42 16.82 9.77
CA GLN A 166 6.27 17.50 11.06
C GLN A 166 5.27 16.76 11.96
N VAL A 167 4.13 16.37 11.39
CA VAL A 167 3.10 15.61 12.12
C VAL A 167 3.55 14.17 12.41
N ALA A 168 4.34 13.56 11.54
CA ALA A 168 4.88 12.21 11.75
C ALA A 168 5.77 12.14 13.00
N LEU A 169 6.56 13.18 13.28
CA LEU A 169 7.36 13.27 14.51
C LEU A 169 6.47 13.29 15.77
N LEU A 170 5.35 14.01 15.73
CA LEU A 170 4.38 14.03 16.84
C LEU A 170 3.72 12.65 17.04
N VAL A 171 3.36 11.98 15.94
CA VAL A 171 2.78 10.63 16.01
C VAL A 171 3.79 9.61 16.51
N ARG A 172 5.07 9.73 16.15
CA ARG A 172 6.15 8.89 16.68
C ARG A 172 6.21 8.96 18.20
N GLU A 173 6.20 10.18 18.75
CA GLU A 173 6.23 10.39 20.19
C GLU A 173 4.99 9.80 20.87
N ALA A 174 3.80 10.06 20.32
CA ALA A 174 2.55 9.53 20.86
C ALA A 174 2.46 7.98 20.83
N LEU A 175 3.06 7.34 19.82
CA LEU A 175 3.20 5.88 19.75
C LEU A 175 4.23 5.37 20.76
N ALA A 176 5.38 6.03 20.89
CA ALA A 176 6.45 5.65 21.81
C ALA A 176 5.99 5.75 23.28
N GLU A 177 5.19 6.76 23.64
CA GLU A 177 4.59 6.89 24.98
C GLU A 177 3.67 5.71 25.34
N ARG A 178 3.12 5.03 24.33
CA ARG A 178 2.29 3.83 24.45
C ARG A 178 3.09 2.52 24.31
N GLY A 179 4.41 2.62 24.17
CA GLY A 179 5.31 1.47 24.01
C GLY A 179 5.38 0.90 22.60
N TYR A 180 4.99 1.68 21.57
CA TYR A 180 5.05 1.26 20.18
C TYR A 180 6.16 1.99 19.42
N ASP A 181 6.96 1.22 18.67
CA ASP A 181 7.97 1.76 17.77
C ASP A 181 7.36 1.99 16.37
N ALA A 182 7.45 3.23 15.89
CA ALA A 182 6.89 3.62 14.61
C ALA A 182 7.94 3.52 13.48
N LEU A 183 7.51 2.96 12.35
CA LEU A 183 8.27 2.77 11.12
C LEU A 183 7.65 3.63 10.00
N PRO A 184 8.36 4.67 9.51
CA PRO A 184 7.82 5.58 8.52
C PRO A 184 7.94 5.05 7.08
N VAL A 185 6.90 5.32 6.29
CA VAL A 185 6.79 4.94 4.88
C VAL A 185 6.23 6.12 4.10
N THR A 186 6.96 6.66 3.13
CA THR A 186 6.35 7.62 2.18
C THR A 186 5.25 6.90 1.43
N SER A 187 4.06 7.48 1.27
CA SER A 187 2.96 6.72 0.69
C SER A 187 3.11 6.46 -0.82
N GLY A 188 4.00 7.19 -1.49
CA GLY A 188 4.12 7.25 -2.95
C GLY A 188 3.03 8.09 -3.62
N SER A 189 2.23 8.82 -2.82
CA SER A 189 1.28 9.82 -3.34
C SER A 189 1.57 11.21 -2.76
N LYS A 190 0.83 11.66 -1.75
CA LYS A 190 0.98 12.99 -1.17
C LYS A 190 1.51 12.97 0.28
N GLY A 191 1.37 11.84 0.97
CA GLY A 191 1.51 11.74 2.42
C GLY A 191 2.51 10.69 2.89
N LEU A 192 2.32 10.26 4.14
CA LEU A 192 3.14 9.29 4.86
C LEU A 192 2.24 8.27 5.57
N HIS A 193 2.71 7.04 5.72
CA HIS A 193 2.15 6.08 6.67
C HIS A 193 3.16 5.84 7.78
N LEU A 194 2.67 5.67 9.00
CA LEU A 194 3.46 5.19 10.13
C LEU A 194 2.91 3.83 10.54
N TYR A 195 3.74 2.80 10.45
CA TYR A 195 3.39 1.46 10.91
C TYR A 195 4.00 1.21 12.29
N ALA A 196 3.23 0.64 13.20
CA ALA A 196 3.73 0.20 14.50
C ALA A 196 3.45 -1.30 14.65
N PRO A 197 4.48 -2.16 14.57
CA PRO A 197 4.34 -3.59 14.81
C PRO A 197 3.82 -3.87 16.22
N LEU A 198 3.02 -4.92 16.36
CA LEU A 198 2.50 -5.38 17.64
C LEU A 198 3.23 -6.66 18.07
N ALA A 199 3.57 -6.76 19.35
CA ALA A 199 4.19 -7.97 19.91
C ALA A 199 3.23 -9.17 19.91
N GLU A 200 1.93 -8.90 20.04
CA GLU A 200 0.85 -9.88 19.98
C GLU A 200 -0.26 -9.37 19.05
N ALA A 201 -0.91 -10.28 18.34
CA ALA A 201 -1.99 -9.90 17.44
C ALA A 201 -3.22 -9.43 18.23
N LEU A 202 -3.81 -8.31 17.83
CA LEU A 202 -4.97 -7.70 18.47
C LEU A 202 -6.20 -7.73 17.56
N PRO A 203 -7.44 -7.75 18.11
CA PRO A 203 -8.63 -7.50 17.31
C PRO A 203 -8.54 -6.15 16.58
N SER A 204 -8.99 -6.08 15.33
CA SER A 204 -8.94 -4.81 14.57
C SER A 204 -9.75 -3.67 15.22
N SER A 205 -10.73 -3.98 16.08
CA SER A 205 -11.44 -2.97 16.87
C SER A 205 -10.52 -2.26 17.84
N GLU A 206 -9.62 -2.99 18.48
CA GLU A 206 -8.68 -2.46 19.49
C GLU A 206 -7.60 -1.60 18.82
N THR A 207 -7.01 -2.07 17.71
CA THR A 207 -6.06 -1.25 16.94
C THR A 207 -6.70 0.00 16.35
N SER A 208 -7.99 -0.07 15.98
CA SER A 208 -8.77 1.09 15.54
C SER A 208 -9.01 2.09 16.67
N GLU A 209 -9.27 1.62 17.89
CA GLU A 209 -9.45 2.49 19.06
C GLU A 209 -8.14 3.19 19.42
N ILE A 210 -7.01 2.47 19.48
CA ILE A 210 -5.69 3.05 19.73
C ILE A 210 -5.35 4.14 18.70
N ALA A 211 -5.51 3.83 17.41
CA ALA A 211 -5.22 4.79 16.35
C ALA A 211 -6.13 6.04 16.43
N LYS A 212 -7.39 5.84 16.81
CA LYS A 212 -8.36 6.92 16.96
C LYS A 212 -8.02 7.82 18.15
N GLU A 213 -7.65 7.25 19.29
CA GLU A 213 -7.24 8.00 20.47
C GLU A 213 -6.03 8.89 20.16
N ILE A 214 -4.99 8.34 19.52
CA ILE A 214 -3.81 9.10 19.08
C ILE A 214 -4.23 10.25 18.15
N ALA A 215 -5.09 9.97 17.17
CA ALA A 215 -5.54 10.99 16.23
C ALA A 215 -6.34 12.11 16.91
N GLU A 216 -7.25 11.79 17.83
CA GLU A 216 -8.07 12.75 18.55
C GLU A 216 -7.25 13.59 19.54
N GLU A 217 -6.31 12.98 20.26
CA GLU A 217 -5.38 13.66 21.15
C GLU A 217 -4.49 14.66 20.41
N LEU A 218 -3.84 14.22 19.32
CA LEU A 218 -2.99 15.11 18.51
C LEU A 218 -3.80 16.20 17.83
N ALA A 219 -5.02 15.93 17.40
CA ALA A 219 -5.92 16.95 16.85
C ALA A 219 -6.33 17.99 17.90
N ALA A 220 -6.46 17.59 19.17
CA ALA A 220 -6.77 18.50 20.28
C ALA A 220 -5.55 19.33 20.71
N ALA A 221 -4.36 18.72 20.76
CA ALA A 221 -3.12 19.38 21.16
C ALA A 221 -2.56 20.29 20.05
N HIS A 222 -2.67 19.89 18.79
CA HIS A 222 -2.12 20.59 17.62
C HIS A 222 -3.20 20.97 16.59
N PRO A 223 -4.27 21.69 16.97
CA PRO A 223 -5.45 21.89 16.12
C PRO A 223 -5.18 22.73 14.86
N GLN A 224 -4.04 23.41 14.77
CA GLN A 224 -3.63 24.16 13.57
C GLN A 224 -2.91 23.28 12.54
N GLN A 225 -2.32 22.17 12.95
CA GLN A 225 -1.55 21.25 12.10
C GLN A 225 -2.31 19.96 11.81
N VAL A 226 -3.12 19.48 12.75
CA VAL A 226 -3.71 18.14 12.74
C VAL A 226 -5.24 18.19 12.70
N THR A 227 -5.85 17.22 12.03
CA THR A 227 -7.29 16.94 12.16
C THR A 227 -7.56 15.44 12.19
N ALA A 228 -8.48 15.01 13.06
CA ALA A 228 -9.01 13.64 13.09
C ALA A 228 -10.40 13.52 12.42
N THR A 229 -10.93 14.63 11.88
CA THR A 229 -12.28 14.64 11.28
C THR A 229 -12.26 14.32 9.80
N MET A 230 -13.11 13.38 9.38
CA MET A 230 -13.22 12.95 7.97
C MET A 230 -13.72 14.06 7.02
N THR A 231 -14.34 15.13 7.54
CA THR A 231 -14.88 16.21 6.73
C THR A 231 -13.78 16.96 5.98
N LYS A 232 -13.70 16.78 4.65
CA LYS A 232 -12.69 17.41 3.78
C LYS A 232 -12.54 18.93 3.97
N ALA A 233 -13.65 19.63 4.23
CA ALA A 233 -13.62 21.08 4.46
C ALA A 233 -12.75 21.52 5.66
N ARG A 234 -12.50 20.62 6.62
CA ARG A 234 -11.68 20.90 7.82
C ARG A 234 -10.19 20.58 7.62
N ARG A 235 -9.81 20.02 6.47
CA ARG A 235 -8.42 19.58 6.20
C ARG A 235 -7.53 20.66 5.60
N ARG A 236 -8.08 21.79 5.16
CA ARG A 236 -7.32 22.83 4.44
C ARG A 236 -6.12 23.30 5.30
N GLY A 237 -4.90 23.09 4.81
CA GLY A 237 -3.66 23.46 5.48
C GLY A 237 -3.29 22.58 6.68
N LYS A 238 -3.93 21.41 6.83
CA LYS A 238 -3.71 20.47 7.95
C LYS A 238 -3.44 19.07 7.43
N VAL A 239 -2.80 18.25 8.25
CA VAL A 239 -2.67 16.82 8.04
C VAL A 239 -3.85 16.11 8.69
N PHE A 240 -4.57 15.32 7.90
CA PHE A 240 -5.60 14.43 8.40
C PHE A 240 -4.96 13.10 8.83
N LEU A 241 -5.21 12.70 10.07
CA LEU A 241 -4.81 11.38 10.59
C LEU A 241 -5.96 10.41 10.33
N ASP A 242 -5.86 9.62 9.26
CA ASP A 242 -6.85 8.61 8.93
C ASP A 242 -6.68 7.35 9.78
N TRP A 243 -7.16 7.43 11.02
CA TRP A 243 -7.19 6.29 11.94
C TRP A 243 -8.07 5.13 11.43
N SER A 244 -8.97 5.37 10.47
CA SER A 244 -9.92 4.36 9.99
C SER A 244 -9.26 3.24 9.20
N GLN A 245 -8.00 3.40 8.77
CA GLN A 245 -7.22 2.38 8.05
C GLN A 245 -6.98 1.09 8.87
N ASN A 246 -7.14 1.15 10.20
CA ASN A 246 -7.03 -0.01 11.10
C ASN A 246 -8.32 -0.85 11.16
N ALA A 247 -9.44 -0.35 10.63
CA ALA A 247 -10.67 -1.13 10.60
C ALA A 247 -10.47 -2.40 9.75
N GLY A 248 -10.95 -3.55 10.24
CA GLY A 248 -10.67 -4.85 9.61
C GLY A 248 -11.14 -4.96 8.14
N SER A 249 -12.08 -4.13 7.70
CA SER A 249 -12.57 -4.09 6.31
C SER A 249 -11.75 -3.19 5.37
N LYS A 250 -10.80 -2.42 5.91
CA LYS A 250 -9.94 -1.50 5.17
C LYS A 250 -8.62 -2.16 4.81
N THR A 251 -8.01 -1.61 3.77
CA THR A 251 -6.70 -2.01 3.27
C THR A 251 -5.90 -0.76 2.97
N THR A 252 -4.61 -0.82 3.24
CA THR A 252 -3.65 0.25 2.97
C THR A 252 -2.62 -0.27 1.98
N VAL A 253 -2.08 0.60 1.13
CA VAL A 253 -1.03 0.21 0.19
C VAL A 253 0.16 -0.41 0.94
N ALA A 254 0.65 -1.54 0.47
CA ALA A 254 1.76 -2.24 1.09
C ALA A 254 3.07 -1.45 0.90
N PRO A 255 4.00 -1.47 1.87
CA PRO A 255 5.38 -1.06 1.65
C PRO A 255 5.93 -1.70 0.37
N TYR A 256 6.74 -0.96 -0.39
CA TYR A 256 7.31 -1.30 -1.69
C TYR A 256 6.32 -1.43 -2.87
N SER A 257 5.01 -1.30 -2.66
CA SER A 257 4.06 -1.27 -3.77
C SER A 257 4.21 0.01 -4.60
N LEU A 258 4.12 -0.12 -5.93
CA LEU A 258 3.94 1.03 -6.81
C LEU A 258 2.61 1.73 -6.53
N ARG A 259 2.51 2.97 -7.01
CA ARG A 259 1.33 3.82 -6.98
C ARG A 259 0.85 4.14 -8.38
N GLY A 260 -0.45 4.10 -8.60
CA GLY A 260 -1.10 4.48 -9.85
C GLY A 260 -1.24 6.00 -10.01
N THR A 261 -0.20 6.76 -9.68
CA THR A 261 -0.15 8.22 -9.87
C THR A 261 0.42 8.57 -11.24
N THR A 262 0.56 9.86 -11.55
CA THR A 262 1.06 10.34 -12.85
C THR A 262 2.42 9.75 -13.20
N ARG A 263 3.30 9.53 -12.21
CA ARG A 263 4.63 8.91 -12.32
C ARG A 263 4.66 7.62 -11.49
N PRO A 264 5.53 6.64 -11.78
CA PRO A 264 5.60 5.39 -11.02
C PRO A 264 6.23 5.58 -9.65
N GLN A 265 5.53 6.21 -8.71
CA GLN A 265 6.01 6.36 -7.34
C GLN A 265 5.79 5.08 -6.54
N VAL A 266 6.53 4.93 -5.45
CA VAL A 266 6.49 3.74 -4.59
C VAL A 266 6.17 4.13 -3.15
N ALA A 267 5.37 3.32 -2.46
CA ALA A 267 5.24 3.40 -1.01
C ALA A 267 6.53 2.92 -0.34
N THR A 268 7.39 3.82 0.15
CA THR A 268 8.80 3.51 0.41
C THR A 268 9.14 3.63 1.90
N PRO A 269 9.60 2.56 2.56
CA PRO A 269 10.23 2.66 3.87
C PRO A 269 11.39 3.64 3.89
N ILE A 270 11.41 4.48 4.92
CA ILE A 270 12.44 5.51 5.14
C ILE A 270 12.88 5.49 6.60
N ASP A 271 14.01 6.14 6.90
CA ASP A 271 14.44 6.32 8.28
C ASP A 271 13.83 7.60 8.90
N TRP A 272 14.05 7.77 10.21
CA TRP A 272 13.56 8.94 10.94
C TRP A 272 14.39 10.21 10.70
N ASP A 273 15.65 10.09 10.27
CA ASP A 273 16.50 11.24 9.94
C ASP A 273 16.02 11.89 8.63
N GLU A 274 15.56 11.09 7.67
CA GLU A 274 14.90 11.51 6.44
C GLU A 274 13.56 12.21 6.74
N VAL A 275 12.77 11.68 7.68
CA VAL A 275 11.55 12.36 8.16
C VAL A 275 11.89 13.68 8.83
N ALA A 276 12.93 13.73 9.68
CA ALA A 276 13.36 14.96 10.33
C ALA A 276 13.83 16.01 9.30
N ALA A 277 14.63 15.60 8.31
CA ALA A 277 15.03 16.47 7.21
C ALA A 277 13.83 17.03 6.43
N GLY A 278 12.82 16.20 6.14
CA GLY A 278 11.58 16.64 5.50
C GLY A 278 10.70 17.54 6.39
N ALA A 279 10.81 17.43 7.72
CA ALA A 279 10.12 18.30 8.66
C ALA A 279 10.78 19.68 8.81
N ASP A 280 12.10 19.75 8.59
CA ASP A 280 12.91 20.97 8.65
C ASP A 280 12.88 21.75 7.32
N ASP A 281 12.97 21.04 6.18
CA ASP A 281 12.99 21.62 4.84
C ASP A 281 11.89 20.99 3.95
N PRO A 282 11.02 21.79 3.30
CA PRO A 282 10.06 21.28 2.33
C PRO A 282 10.64 20.48 1.16
N LEU A 283 11.94 20.60 0.88
CA LEU A 283 12.68 19.82 -0.12
C LEU A 283 13.52 18.69 0.50
N GLY A 284 13.51 18.54 1.82
CA GLY A 284 14.31 17.55 2.55
C GLY A 284 13.85 16.10 2.34
N LEU A 285 12.60 15.90 1.91
CA LEU A 285 12.06 14.58 1.58
C LEU A 285 11.13 14.65 0.36
N GLU A 286 11.30 13.70 -0.55
CA GLU A 286 10.43 13.49 -1.72
C GLU A 286 9.87 12.06 -1.73
N GLN A 287 8.85 11.85 -2.56
CA GLN A 287 8.36 10.50 -2.86
C GLN A 287 9.32 9.81 -3.83
N PHE A 288 9.53 8.50 -3.67
CA PHE A 288 10.55 7.77 -4.41
C PHE A 288 10.02 7.12 -5.70
N SER A 289 10.87 7.09 -6.72
CA SER A 289 10.70 6.32 -7.96
C SER A 289 11.21 4.88 -7.80
N PRO A 290 10.88 3.95 -8.72
CA PRO A 290 11.17 2.53 -8.55
C PRO A 290 12.68 2.27 -8.58
N SER A 291 13.43 3.00 -9.41
CA SER A 291 14.89 2.91 -9.48
C SER A 291 15.57 3.40 -8.21
N GLN A 292 15.07 4.48 -7.60
CA GLN A 292 15.58 4.95 -6.30
C GLN A 292 15.31 3.92 -5.20
N VAL A 293 14.12 3.32 -5.17
CA VAL A 293 13.80 2.26 -4.20
C VAL A 293 14.72 1.05 -4.36
N LEU A 294 14.95 0.59 -5.59
CA LEU A 294 15.86 -0.54 -5.82
C LEU A 294 17.30 -0.23 -5.37
N ALA A 295 17.80 0.98 -5.62
CA ALA A 295 19.10 1.41 -5.14
C ALA A 295 19.17 1.43 -3.60
N ARG A 296 18.12 1.92 -2.95
CA ARG A 296 18.02 1.93 -1.48
C ARG A 296 17.97 0.53 -0.89
N VAL A 297 17.22 -0.39 -1.51
CA VAL A 297 17.16 -1.79 -1.04
C VAL A 297 18.51 -2.48 -1.18
N GLU A 298 19.28 -2.15 -2.23
CA GLU A 298 20.65 -2.66 -2.39
C GLU A 298 21.61 -2.12 -1.32
N GLU A 299 21.43 -0.86 -0.90
CA GLU A 299 22.30 -0.21 0.09
C GLU A 299 21.93 -0.55 1.54
N TYR A 300 20.65 -0.50 1.89
CA TYR A 300 20.14 -0.57 3.26
C TYR A 300 19.38 -1.86 3.58
N GLY A 301 19.03 -2.67 2.58
CA GLY A 301 18.11 -3.80 2.77
C GLY A 301 16.66 -3.35 3.00
N ASP A 302 15.95 -4.08 3.87
CA ASP A 302 14.60 -3.70 4.31
C ASP A 302 14.69 -2.91 5.63
N LEU A 303 14.20 -1.68 5.64
CA LEU A 303 14.22 -0.80 6.82
C LEU A 303 13.19 -1.21 7.89
N PHE A 304 12.34 -2.20 7.61
CA PHE A 304 11.45 -2.82 8.60
C PHE A 304 12.09 -4.01 9.34
N SER A 305 13.29 -4.44 8.93
CA SER A 305 13.99 -5.64 9.43
C SER A 305 15.04 -5.36 10.50
#